data_AF-A0A9K3JGB7-F1
#
_entry.id   AF-A0A9K3JGB7-F1
#
_cell.length_a   1.000
_cell.length_b   1.000
_cell.length_c   1.000
_cell.angle_alpha   90.00
_cell.angle_beta   90.00
_cell.angle_gamma   90.00
#
_symmetry.space_group_name_H-M   'P 1'
#
loop_
_entity.id
_entity.type
_entity.pdbx_description
1 polymer ?
#
loop_
_entity_poly.entity_id
_entity_poly.type
_entity_poly.pdbx_seq_one_letter_code
_entity_poly.pdbx_strand_id
1 'polypeptide(L)'
;MFISKRKHEPAHYMLKIESFSLLSEVKTSKIESDVFEACGHKWRLDLYANGNNEENGANHIALYVVICDSKSCPKGWEVCVDVCFFLYIITYIKTM
;
A
#
# COMPACT_ATOMS: atom_id res chain seq x y z
N MET A 1 19.66 -1.48 21.44
CA MET A 1 18.41 -2.27 21.56
C MET A 1 17.25 -1.28 21.68
N PHE A 2 16.55 -0.97 20.59
CA PHE A 2 15.41 -0.05 20.60
C PHE A 2 14.15 -0.86 20.87
N ILE A 3 13.56 -0.72 22.06
CA ILE A 3 12.27 -1.33 22.38
C ILE A 3 11.17 -0.38 21.89
N SER A 4 10.59 -0.67 20.73
CA SER A 4 9.38 -0.03 20.24
C SER A 4 8.21 -0.40 21.15
N LYS A 5 7.84 0.52 22.06
CA LYS A 5 6.62 0.40 22.88
C LYS A 5 5.45 1.01 22.09
N ARG A 6 4.95 0.30 21.08
CA ARG A 6 3.71 0.73 20.41
C ARG A 6 2.55 0.68 21.42
N LYS A 7 1.79 1.77 21.51
CA LYS A 7 0.62 1.91 22.39
C LYS A 7 -0.59 1.10 21.91
N HIS A 8 -0.58 0.67 20.65
CA HIS A 8 -1.63 -0.10 19.99
C HIS A 8 -1.02 -1.28 19.22
N GLU A 9 -1.77 -2.38 19.14
CA GLU A 9 -1.43 -3.52 18.29
C GLU A 9 -1.16 -3.07 16.84
N PRO A 10 -0.27 -3.75 16.10
CA PRO A 10 -0.05 -3.45 14.69
C PRO A 10 -1.38 -3.52 13.93
N ALA A 11 -1.72 -2.43 13.23
CA ALA A 11 -2.85 -2.47 12.31
C ALA A 11 -2.43 -3.27 11.06
N HIS A 12 -3.22 -4.28 10.72
CA HIS A 12 -3.03 -5.07 9.51
C HIS A 12 -4.14 -4.75 8.51
N TYR A 13 -3.74 -4.50 7.27
CA TYR A 13 -4.66 -4.31 6.15
C TYR A 13 -4.21 -5.19 4.99
N MET A 14 -5.17 -5.79 4.30
CA MET A 14 -4.91 -6.69 3.17
C MET A 14 -5.62 -6.19 1.92
N LEU A 15 -4.85 -5.81 0.91
CA LEU A 15 -5.34 -5.57 -0.44
C LEU A 15 -5.28 -6.89 -1.22
N LYS A 16 -6.44 -7.48 -1.51
CA LYS A 16 -6.54 -8.66 -2.38
C LYS A 16 -6.67 -8.21 -3.83
N ILE A 17 -5.80 -8.72 -4.69
CA ILE A 17 -5.83 -8.44 -6.13
C ILE A 17 -6.11 -9.73 -6.86
N GLU A 18 -7.16 -9.71 -7.67
CA GLU A 18 -7.51 -10.82 -8.54
C GLU A 18 -7.02 -10.52 -9.95
N SER A 19 -6.51 -11.55 -10.64
CA SER A 19 -6.09 -11.45 -12.04
C SER A 19 -5.05 -10.34 -12.32
N PHE A 20 -3.97 -10.30 -11.51
CA PHE A 20 -2.91 -9.29 -11.62
C PHE A 20 -2.35 -9.13 -13.04
N SER A 21 -2.27 -10.22 -13.83
CA SER A 21 -1.80 -10.16 -15.22
C SER A 21 -2.62 -9.19 -16.08
N LEU A 22 -3.95 -9.21 -15.95
CA LEU A 22 -4.83 -8.31 -16.70
C LEU A 22 -4.62 -6.85 -16.30
N LEU A 23 -4.37 -6.60 -15.01
CA LEU A 23 -4.11 -5.26 -14.49
C LEU A 23 -2.75 -4.72 -14.98
N SER A 24 -1.75 -5.58 -15.09
CA SER A 24 -0.43 -5.20 -15.64
C SER A 24 -0.47 -4.87 -17.13
N GLU A 25 -1.37 -5.46 -17.91
CA GLU A 25 -1.52 -5.13 -19.34
C GLU A 25 -2.07 -3.70 -19.54
N VAL A 26 -2.90 -3.23 -18.61
CA VAL A 26 -3.38 -1.84 -18.57
C VAL A 26 -2.28 -0.97 -17.96
N LYS A 27 -1.31 -0.58 -18.80
CA LYS A 27 -0.04 0.12 -18.48
C LYS A 27 -0.13 1.31 -17.50
N THR A 28 -1.31 1.84 -17.21
CA THR A 28 -1.53 3.04 -16.42
C THR A 28 -2.50 2.86 -15.24
N SER A 29 -2.92 1.64 -14.90
CA SER A 29 -3.90 1.45 -13.83
C SER A 29 -3.25 1.57 -12.44
N LYS A 30 -3.37 2.76 -11.84
CA LYS A 30 -3.27 2.91 -10.40
C LYS A 30 -4.48 2.25 -9.76
N ILE A 31 -4.27 1.36 -8.80
CA ILE A 31 -5.31 0.71 -8.01
C ILE A 31 -5.30 1.35 -6.64
N GLU A 32 -6.41 2.01 -6.29
CA GLU A 32 -6.63 2.53 -4.94
C GLU A 32 -7.36 1.46 -4.12
N SER A 33 -6.85 1.15 -2.94
CA SER A 33 -7.58 0.31 -1.98
C SER A 33 -8.73 1.08 -1.34
N ASP A 34 -9.59 0.35 -0.63
CA ASP A 34 -10.49 0.97 0.34
C ASP A 34 -9.70 1.72 1.42
N VAL A 35 -10.37 2.69 2.03
CA VAL A 35 -9.85 3.46 3.17
C VAL A 35 -10.01 2.62 4.43
N PHE A 36 -8.94 2.54 5.22
CA PHE A 36 -8.92 1.86 6.51
C PHE A 36 -8.39 2.78 7.62
N GLU A 37 -8.86 2.55 8.85
CA GLU A 37 -8.45 3.33 10.01
C GLU A 37 -7.37 2.60 10.81
N ALA A 38 -6.28 3.30 11.09
CA ALA A 38 -5.17 2.78 11.89
C ALA A 38 -4.48 3.93 12.61
N CYS A 39 -4.06 3.71 13.86
CA CYS A 39 -3.35 4.73 14.66
C CYS A 39 -4.05 6.10 14.71
N GLY A 40 -5.39 6.14 14.61
CA GLY A 40 -6.18 7.38 14.64
C GLY A 40 -6.23 8.17 13.32
N HIS A 41 -5.76 7.60 12.21
CA HIS A 41 -5.77 8.23 10.89
C HIS A 41 -6.46 7.34 9.86
N LYS A 42 -6.95 7.98 8.79
CA LYS A 42 -7.50 7.31 7.61
C LYS A 42 -6.42 7.08 6.57
N TRP A 43 -6.17 5.82 6.25
CA TRP A 43 -5.13 5.38 5.32
C TRP A 43 -5.74 4.70 4.11
N ARG A 44 -5.00 4.64 3.02
CA ARG A 44 -5.24 3.72 1.90
C ARG A 44 -3.93 3.27 1.29
N LEU A 45 -3.99 2.24 0.45
CA LEU A 45 -2.89 1.79 -0.37
C LEU A 45 -3.11 2.21 -1.83
N ASP A 46 -2.11 2.85 -2.43
CA ASP A 46 -2.07 3.14 -3.87
C ASP A 46 -1.05 2.19 -4.52
N LEU A 47 -1.51 1.29 -5.38
CA LEU A 47 -0.69 0.32 -6.08
C LEU A 47 -0.56 0.67 -7.57
N TYR A 48 0.68 0.64 -8.06
CA TYR A 48 1.01 0.78 -9.46
C TYR A 48 1.60 -0.55 -9.96
N ALA A 49 0.80 -1.32 -10.70
CA ALA A 49 1.17 -2.66 -11.16
C ALA A 49 2.38 -2.66 -12.11
N ASN A 50 2.58 -1.57 -12.86
CA ASN A 50 3.70 -1.36 -13.78
C ASN A 50 4.69 -0.30 -13.29
N GLY A 51 4.56 0.08 -12.02
CA GLY A 51 5.40 1.08 -11.40
C GLY A 51 4.95 2.50 -11.71
N ASN A 52 5.59 3.46 -11.03
CA ASN A 52 5.35 4.87 -11.22
C ASN A 52 6.50 5.47 -12.03
N ASN A 53 6.29 5.72 -13.32
CA ASN A 53 7.30 6.29 -14.21
C ASN A 53 7.73 7.70 -13.81
N GLU A 54 6.85 8.46 -13.12
CA GLU A 54 7.16 9.81 -12.66
C GLU A 54 8.18 9.82 -11.51
N GLU A 55 8.33 8.68 -10.82
CA GLU A 55 9.23 8.51 -9.68
C GLU A 55 10.37 7.51 -9.97
N ASN A 56 10.74 7.33 -11.24
CA ASN A 56 11.75 6.35 -11.69
C ASN A 56 11.45 4.90 -11.30
N GLY A 57 10.18 4.56 -11.04
CA GLY A 57 9.74 3.22 -10.65
C GLY A 57 9.45 2.27 -11.83
N ALA A 58 9.91 2.61 -13.04
CA ALA A 58 9.62 1.82 -14.24
C ALA A 58 10.10 0.35 -14.08
N ASN A 59 9.29 -0.61 -14.55
CA ASN A 59 9.53 -2.06 -14.48
C ASN A 59 9.49 -2.68 -13.08
N HIS A 60 9.03 -1.96 -12.06
CA HIS A 60 8.79 -2.48 -10.73
C HIS A 60 7.30 -2.39 -10.38
N ILE A 61 6.87 -3.15 -9.37
CA ILE A 61 5.59 -2.90 -8.70
C ILE A 61 5.86 -1.84 -7.63
N ALA A 62 5.09 -0.75 -7.63
CA ALA A 62 5.20 0.29 -6.62
C ALA A 62 3.95 0.34 -5.75
N LEU A 63 4.12 0.32 -4.43
CA LEU A 63 3.04 0.34 -3.45
C LEU A 63 3.28 1.47 -2.46
N TYR A 64 2.29 2.33 -2.29
CA TYR A 64 2.35 3.52 -1.44
C TYR A 64 1.31 3.42 -0.34
N VAL A 65 1.66 3.90 0.85
CA VAL A 65 0.72 4.13 1.96
C VAL A 65 0.38 5.60 1.97
N VAL A 66 -0.91 5.93 1.87
CA VAL A 66 -1.39 7.30 1.71
C VAL A 66 -2.30 7.68 2.88
N ILE A 67 -2.04 8.83 3.49
CA ILE A 67 -2.92 9.45 4.48
C ILE A 67 -4.01 10.25 3.77
N CYS A 68 -5.27 9.88 4.00
CA CYS A 68 -6.43 10.45 3.32
C CYS A 68 -6.92 11.76 3.96
N ASP A 69 -6.69 11.95 5.26
CA ASP A 69 -7.17 13.10 6.05
C ASP A 69 -6.12 14.21 6.22
N SER A 70 -5.03 14.17 5.45
CA SER A 70 -3.90 15.10 5.54
C SER A 70 -4.27 16.58 5.39
N LYS A 71 -5.36 16.90 4.67
CA LYS A 71 -5.86 18.28 4.50
C LYS A 71 -6.43 18.89 5.80
N SER A 72 -6.83 18.05 6.75
CA SER A 72 -7.35 18.49 8.05
C SER A 72 -6.25 18.75 9.08
N CYS A 73 -5.02 18.36 8.77
CA CYS A 73 -3.90 18.45 9.69
C CYS A 73 -3.23 19.83 9.65
N PRO A 74 -2.68 20.32 10.78
CA PRO A 74 -1.93 21.56 10.82
C PRO A 74 -0.71 21.58 9.87
N LYS A 75 -0.26 22.78 9.49
CA LYS A 75 0.95 22.92 8.68
C LYS A 75 2.18 22.40 9.45
N GLY A 76 3.00 21.58 8.80
CA GLY A 76 4.22 21.00 9.40
C GLY A 76 3.95 19.79 10.29
N TRP A 77 2.76 19.19 10.22
CA TRP A 77 2.49 17.94 10.91
C TRP A 77 3.22 16.76 10.26
N GLU A 78 3.55 15.77 11.07
CA GLU A 78 4.20 14.53 10.64
C GLU A 78 3.59 13.35 11.41
N VAL A 79 3.58 12.17 10.80
CA VAL A 79 3.27 10.90 11.48
C VAL A 79 4.49 10.02 11.42
N CYS A 80 4.96 9.59 12.58
CA CYS A 80 5.97 8.54 12.66
C CYS A 80 5.27 7.18 12.54
N VAL A 81 5.58 6.43 11.48
CA VAL A 81 5.01 5.11 11.22
C VAL A 81 6.12 4.09 10.95
N ASP A 82 6.00 2.92 11.58
CA ASP A 82 6.75 1.72 11.23
C ASP A 82 5.86 0.87 10.31
N VAL A 83 6.18 0.82 9.02
CA VAL A 83 5.42 0.08 8.01
C VAL A 83 6.21 -1.15 7.57
N CYS A 84 5.53 -2.30 7.53
CA CYS A 84 6.06 -3.52 6.94
C CYS A 84 5.10 -4.00 5.84
N PHE A 85 5.64 -4.21 4.64
CA PHE A 85 4.88 -4.77 3.52
C PHE A 85 5.12 -6.26 3.40
N PHE A 86 4.03 -7.01 3.21
CA PHE A 86 4.07 -8.45 2.96
C PHE A 86 3.39 -8.74 1.63
N LEU A 87 4.08 -9.43 0.73
CA LEU A 87 3.53 -9.87 -0.55
C LEU A 87 3.23 -11.36 -0.48
N TYR A 88 1.96 -11.72 -0.66
CA TYR A 88 1.51 -13.10 -0.71
C TYR A 88 1.13 -13.45 -2.15
N ILE A 89 1.90 -14.34 -2.77
CA ILE A 89 1.63 -14.83 -4.13
C ILE A 89 0.96 -16.20 -4.02
N ILE A 90 -0.28 -16.29 -4.50
CA ILE A 90 -1.01 -17.56 -4.62
C ILE A 90 -1.09 -17.90 -6.11
N THR A 91 -0.37 -18.95 -6.52
CA THR A 91 -0.45 -19.49 -7.88
C THR A 91 -1.33 -20.74 -7.90
N TYR A 92 -2.29 -20.79 -8.81
CA TYR A 92 -3.00 -22.03 -9.12
C TYR A 92 -2.25 -22.71 -10.27
N ILE A 93 -1.54 -23.80 -9.96
CA ILE A 93 -0.94 -24.64 -11.00
C ILE A 93 -2.09 -25.37 -11.68
N LYS A 94 -2.45 -24.94 -12.89
CA LYS A 94 -3.34 -25.71 -13.77
C LYS A 94 -2.49 -26.83 -14.38
N THR A 95 -2.53 -28.02 -13.79
CA THR A 95 -1.99 -29.21 -14.45
C THR A 95 -2.81 -29.51 -15.70
N MET A 96 -2.10 -29.95 -16.76
CA MET A 96 -2.67 -30.34 -18.05
C MET A 96 -3.68 -31.48 -17.92
#